data_AF-A0A3C1Y3Y7-F1
#
_entry.id   AF-A0A3C1Y3Y7-F1
#
_cell.length_a   1.000
_cell.length_b   1.000
_cell.length_c   1.000
_cell.angle_alpha   90.00
_cell.angle_beta   90.00
_cell.angle_gamma   90.00
#
_symmetry.space_group_name_H-M   'P 1'
#
loop_
_entity.id
_entity.type
_entity.pdbx_description
1 polymer ?
#
loop_
_entity_poly.entity_id
_entity_poly.type
_entity_poly.pdbx_seq_one_letter_code
_entity_poly.pdbx_strand_id
1 'polypeptide(L)'
;TSSAIIVGYAIPAFLFAILLIVLFAGGSYWNWFPLRGLTSANFDDLTLAGKIIDYFWHLALPVTALVIGNFATLTLLTKNSFLDEINKQYVITARAKGLSKNRVLYGHVFRNAMLIIIAGFPSAFIGMFFTGSLLIEVIFSLDGLGLLSFEAAINRDYPVVFGTLFLFTLLGLVVKLIGDLTYTLVDPRIDFESREA
;
A
#
# COMPACT_ATOMS: atom_id res chain seq x y z
N THR A 1 0.92 15.29 -16.77
CA THR A 1 1.21 14.47 -15.58
C THR A 1 0.02 13.59 -15.19
N SER A 2 -1.22 14.09 -15.07
CA SER A 2 -2.39 13.26 -14.76
C SER A 2 -2.75 12.21 -15.83
N SER A 3 -2.50 12.50 -17.11
CA SER A 3 -2.72 11.55 -18.21
C SER A 3 -1.83 10.29 -18.12
N ALA A 4 -0.53 10.45 -17.81
CA ALA A 4 0.38 9.32 -17.60
C ALA A 4 -0.03 8.44 -16.41
N ILE A 5 -0.56 9.07 -15.35
CA ILE A 5 -1.08 8.36 -14.16
C ILE A 5 -2.34 7.56 -14.53
N ILE A 6 -3.22 8.12 -15.35
CA ILE A 6 -4.45 7.44 -15.80
C ILE A 6 -4.12 6.26 -16.72
N VAL A 7 -3.13 6.40 -17.61
CA VAL A 7 -2.66 5.29 -18.45
C VAL A 7 -2.02 4.19 -17.60
N GLY A 8 -1.20 4.55 -16.61
CA GLY A 8 -0.64 3.58 -15.66
C GLY A 8 -1.68 2.88 -14.81
N TYR A 9 -2.77 3.56 -14.45
CA TYR A 9 -3.91 2.97 -13.72
C TYR A 9 -4.65 1.89 -14.52
N ALA A 10 -4.71 2.01 -15.84
CA ALA A 10 -5.37 1.02 -16.69
C ALA A 10 -4.60 -0.30 -16.79
N ILE A 11 -3.34 -0.33 -16.36
CA ILE A 11 -2.47 -1.51 -16.41
C ILE A 11 -2.53 -2.22 -15.04
N PRO A 12 -3.04 -3.46 -14.98
CA PRO A 12 -2.97 -4.28 -13.78
C PRO A 12 -1.56 -4.38 -13.17
N ALA A 13 -1.46 -4.37 -11.85
CA ALA A 13 -0.19 -4.42 -11.12
C ALA A 13 0.71 -5.61 -11.51
N PHE A 14 0.10 -6.78 -11.79
CA PHE A 14 0.84 -7.98 -12.19
C PHE A 14 1.51 -7.83 -13.56
N LEU A 15 0.97 -7.01 -14.48
CA LEU A 15 1.63 -6.74 -15.76
C LEU A 15 2.90 -5.92 -15.56
N PHE A 16 2.90 -4.99 -14.60
CA PHE A 16 4.12 -4.30 -14.18
C PHE A 16 5.13 -5.27 -13.58
N ALA A 17 4.70 -6.27 -12.80
CA ALA A 17 5.60 -7.31 -12.31
C ALA A 17 6.28 -8.10 -13.44
N ILE A 18 5.50 -8.54 -14.44
CA ILE A 18 6.05 -9.24 -15.62
C ILE A 18 7.07 -8.35 -16.34
N LEU A 19 6.72 -7.09 -16.57
CA LEU A 19 7.61 -6.12 -17.22
C LEU A 19 8.90 -5.91 -16.43
N LEU A 20 8.81 -5.78 -15.10
CA LEU A 20 9.96 -5.62 -14.22
C LEU A 20 10.87 -6.85 -14.24
N ILE A 21 10.30 -8.06 -14.20
CA ILE A 21 11.08 -9.29 -14.31
C ILE A 21 11.80 -9.36 -15.64
N VAL A 22 11.11 -9.15 -16.77
CA VAL A 22 11.71 -9.26 -18.10
C VAL A 22 12.87 -8.27 -18.28
N LEU A 23 12.72 -7.05 -17.78
CA LEU A 23 13.73 -6.01 -17.94
C LEU A 23 14.91 -6.16 -16.98
N PHE A 24 14.67 -6.52 -15.72
CA PHE A 24 15.70 -6.41 -14.67
C PHE A 24 16.19 -7.73 -14.08
N ALA A 25 15.50 -8.83 -14.33
CA ALA A 25 15.83 -10.15 -13.78
C ALA A 25 15.95 -11.24 -14.87
N GLY A 26 15.28 -11.09 -16.00
CA GLY A 26 15.17 -12.11 -17.06
C GLY A 26 16.45 -12.37 -17.84
N GLY A 27 17.53 -11.63 -17.60
CA GLY A 27 18.82 -11.80 -18.26
C GLY A 27 18.87 -11.37 -19.74
N SER A 28 17.73 -11.04 -20.34
CA SER A 28 17.64 -10.57 -21.73
C SER A 28 18.05 -9.10 -21.91
N TYR A 29 17.90 -8.29 -20.86
CA TYR A 29 18.27 -6.87 -20.86
C TYR A 29 19.23 -6.57 -19.70
N TRP A 30 18.69 -6.41 -18.49
CA TRP A 30 19.46 -6.27 -17.26
C TRP A 30 19.24 -7.49 -16.36
N ASN A 31 20.27 -7.81 -15.56
CA ASN A 31 20.26 -8.90 -14.59
C ASN A 31 20.73 -8.35 -13.24
N TRP A 32 20.01 -7.35 -12.75
CA TRP A 32 20.30 -6.72 -11.46
C TRP A 32 19.63 -7.49 -10.33
N PHE A 33 18.37 -7.86 -10.52
CA PHE A 33 17.55 -8.45 -9.47
C PHE A 33 17.33 -9.95 -9.69
N PRO A 34 17.07 -10.70 -8.62
CA PRO A 34 16.76 -12.12 -8.72
C PRO A 34 15.39 -12.33 -9.39
N LEU A 35 15.29 -13.47 -10.08
CA LEU A 35 14.08 -13.88 -10.80
C LEU A 35 12.96 -14.36 -9.88
N ARG A 36 13.31 -14.96 -8.74
CA ARG A 36 12.37 -15.68 -7.87
C ARG A 36 12.93 -15.89 -6.47
N GLY A 37 12.02 -16.22 -5.55
CA GLY A 37 12.33 -16.56 -4.16
C GLY A 37 12.62 -15.34 -3.29
N LEU A 38 12.84 -15.59 -2.00
CA LEU A 38 13.12 -14.55 -0.99
C LEU A 38 14.60 -14.44 -0.63
N THR A 39 15.40 -15.43 -0.98
CA THR A 39 16.81 -15.53 -0.57
C THR A 39 17.65 -16.23 -1.62
N SER A 40 18.94 -15.88 -1.69
CA SER A 40 19.93 -16.55 -2.52
C SER A 40 20.28 -17.94 -2.00
N ALA A 41 20.83 -18.81 -2.86
CA ALA A 41 21.24 -20.17 -2.48
C ALA A 41 22.33 -20.21 -1.39
N ASN A 42 23.16 -19.17 -1.28
CA ASN A 42 24.21 -19.02 -0.28
C ASN A 42 23.77 -18.20 0.95
N PHE A 43 22.46 -18.02 1.17
CA PHE A 43 21.93 -17.17 2.23
C PHE A 43 22.42 -17.56 3.63
N ASP A 44 22.58 -18.86 3.90
CA ASP A 44 23.00 -19.35 5.20
C ASP A 44 24.43 -18.94 5.56
N ASP A 45 25.29 -18.82 4.55
CA ASP A 45 26.71 -18.45 4.67
C ASP A 45 26.93 -16.93 4.77
N LEU A 46 25.88 -16.13 4.55
CA LEU A 46 25.98 -14.67 4.62
C LEU A 46 26.09 -14.18 6.06
N THR A 47 26.81 -13.07 6.23
CA THR A 47 26.77 -12.29 7.48
C THR A 47 25.35 -11.75 7.71
N LEU A 48 25.01 -11.36 8.93
CA LEU A 48 23.68 -10.83 9.26
C LEU A 48 23.31 -9.63 8.37
N ALA A 49 24.26 -8.72 8.11
CA ALA A 49 24.05 -7.61 7.18
C ALA A 49 23.84 -8.09 5.73
N GLY A 50 24.59 -9.11 5.30
CA GLY A 50 24.42 -9.73 3.99
C GLY A 50 23.04 -10.37 3.82
N LYS A 51 22.53 -11.06 4.85
CA LYS A 51 21.18 -11.64 4.87
C LYS A 51 20.09 -10.56 4.70
N ILE A 52 20.22 -9.44 5.41
CA ILE A 52 19.27 -8.32 5.28
C ILE A 52 19.28 -7.76 3.86
N ILE A 53 20.47 -7.47 3.32
CA ILE A 53 20.60 -6.91 1.97
C ILE A 53 20.04 -7.88 0.94
N ASP A 54 20.38 -9.16 1.02
CA ASP A 54 19.89 -10.20 0.12
C ASP A 54 18.37 -10.27 0.14
N TYR A 55 17.76 -10.26 1.32
CA TYR A 55 16.31 -10.30 1.47
C TYR A 55 15.62 -9.08 0.84
N PHE A 56 16.12 -7.86 1.09
CA PHE A 56 15.57 -6.65 0.46
C PHE A 56 15.82 -6.61 -1.05
N TRP A 57 16.91 -7.22 -1.52
CA TRP A 57 17.21 -7.35 -2.94
C TRP A 57 16.18 -8.22 -3.65
N HIS A 58 15.76 -9.32 -3.03
CA HIS A 58 14.68 -10.18 -3.53
C HIS A 58 13.31 -9.52 -3.46
N LEU A 59 13.05 -8.71 -2.43
CA LEU A 59 11.78 -7.99 -2.28
C LEU A 59 11.63 -6.77 -3.19
N ALA A 60 12.72 -6.23 -3.73
CA ALA A 60 12.71 -4.97 -4.47
C ALA A 60 11.69 -4.98 -5.63
N LEU A 61 11.74 -5.98 -6.51
CA LEU A 61 10.83 -6.06 -7.66
C LEU A 61 9.37 -6.37 -7.26
N PRO A 62 9.07 -7.39 -6.43
CA PRO A 62 7.70 -7.65 -5.97
C PRO A 62 7.04 -6.44 -5.31
N VAL A 63 7.76 -5.77 -4.40
CA VAL A 63 7.24 -4.60 -3.67
C VAL A 63 7.05 -3.43 -4.63
N THR A 64 7.99 -3.19 -5.54
CA THR A 64 7.85 -2.12 -6.53
C THR A 64 6.63 -2.34 -7.43
N ALA A 65 6.37 -3.56 -7.88
CA ALA A 65 5.18 -3.88 -8.66
C ALA A 65 3.87 -3.60 -7.89
N LEU A 66 3.81 -4.01 -6.62
CA LEU A 66 2.68 -3.74 -5.73
C LEU A 66 2.44 -2.25 -5.49
N VAL A 67 3.52 -1.49 -5.29
CA VAL A 67 3.47 -0.03 -5.06
C VAL A 67 2.98 0.68 -6.31
N ILE A 68 3.54 0.37 -7.49
CA ILE A 68 3.15 1.01 -8.76
C ILE A 68 1.66 0.83 -9.04
N GLY A 69 1.13 -0.38 -8.81
CA GLY A 69 -0.30 -0.68 -9.04
C GLY A 69 -1.25 0.22 -8.23
N ASN A 70 -0.89 0.54 -6.99
CA ASN A 70 -1.70 1.39 -6.12
C ASN A 70 -1.34 2.87 -6.18
N PHE A 71 -0.16 3.21 -6.71
CA PHE A 71 0.39 4.56 -6.72
C PHE A 71 -0.52 5.55 -7.45
N ALA A 72 -1.08 5.15 -8.59
CA ALA A 72 -1.94 6.01 -9.39
C ALA A 72 -3.21 6.41 -8.63
N THR A 73 -3.91 5.43 -8.04
CA THR A 73 -5.12 5.64 -7.25
C THR A 73 -4.83 6.52 -6.04
N LEU A 74 -3.77 6.21 -5.28
CA LEU A 74 -3.41 6.98 -4.09
C LEU A 74 -3.04 8.42 -4.45
N THR A 75 -2.32 8.63 -5.55
CA THR A 75 -1.94 9.96 -6.03
C THR A 75 -3.15 10.79 -6.46
N LEU A 76 -4.08 10.19 -7.21
CA LEU A 76 -5.30 10.87 -7.64
C LEU A 76 -6.20 11.21 -6.45
N LEU A 77 -6.38 10.25 -5.53
CA LEU A 77 -7.13 10.45 -4.30
C LEU A 77 -6.54 11.59 -3.47
N THR A 78 -5.23 11.55 -3.23
CA THR A 78 -4.51 12.60 -2.49
C THR A 78 -4.65 13.96 -3.17
N LYS A 79 -4.44 14.04 -4.49
CA LYS A 79 -4.58 15.29 -5.23
C LYS A 79 -5.99 15.86 -5.08
N ASN A 80 -7.02 15.04 -5.24
CA ASN A 80 -8.40 15.47 -5.16
C ASN A 80 -8.76 15.95 -3.75
N SER A 81 -8.40 15.19 -2.71
CA SER A 81 -8.63 15.60 -1.31
C SER A 81 -7.97 16.94 -0.98
N PHE A 82 -6.76 17.20 -1.49
CA PHE A 82 -6.11 18.50 -1.29
C PHE A 82 -6.80 19.64 -2.05
N LEU A 83 -7.26 19.40 -3.27
CA LEU A 83 -7.98 20.41 -4.06
C LEU A 83 -9.33 20.77 -3.43
N ASP A 84 -10.02 19.79 -2.85
CA ASP A 84 -11.29 20.00 -2.15
C ASP A 84 -11.09 20.84 -0.87
N GLU A 85 -10.00 20.63 -0.14
CA GLU A 85 -9.69 21.38 1.07
C GLU A 85 -9.19 22.80 0.79
N ILE A 86 -8.40 23.03 -0.26
CA ILE A 86 -7.81 24.34 -0.60
C ILE A 86 -8.86 25.44 -0.81
N ASN A 87 -10.04 25.09 -1.28
CA ASN A 87 -11.10 26.05 -1.62
C ASN A 87 -12.08 26.32 -0.46
N LYS A 88 -11.88 25.72 0.71
CA LYS A 88 -12.77 25.89 1.87
C LYS A 88 -12.55 27.22 2.58
N GLN A 89 -13.63 27.73 3.20
CA GLN A 89 -13.65 29.03 3.87
C GLN A 89 -12.58 29.18 4.97
N TYR A 90 -12.26 28.11 5.70
CA TYR A 90 -11.22 28.17 6.73
C TYR A 90 -9.83 28.48 6.15
N VAL A 91 -9.55 28.05 4.91
CA VAL A 91 -8.29 28.32 4.20
C VAL A 91 -8.23 29.79 3.79
N ILE A 92 -9.34 30.32 3.26
CA ILE A 92 -9.45 31.74 2.88
C ILE A 92 -9.24 32.62 4.11
N THR A 93 -9.89 32.30 5.22
CA THR A 93 -9.72 33.01 6.49
C THR A 93 -8.30 32.93 7.02
N ALA A 94 -7.64 31.76 6.95
CA ALA A 94 -6.25 31.62 7.36
C ALA A 94 -5.30 32.48 6.51
N ARG A 95 -5.53 32.56 5.19
CA ARG A 95 -4.78 33.46 4.30
C ARG A 95 -5.05 34.92 4.61
N ALA A 96 -6.29 35.31 4.87
CA ALA A 96 -6.67 36.68 5.25
C ALA A 96 -6.04 37.12 6.58
N LYS A 97 -5.81 36.18 7.51
CA LYS A 97 -5.07 36.40 8.75
C LYS A 97 -3.55 36.53 8.57
N GLY A 98 -3.04 36.47 7.34
CA GLY A 98 -1.61 36.66 7.02
C GLY A 98 -0.74 35.41 7.19
N LEU A 99 -1.32 34.20 7.31
CA LEU A 99 -0.51 32.99 7.35
C LEU A 99 0.19 32.74 6.01
N SER A 100 1.46 32.29 6.07
CA SER A 100 2.21 31.92 4.87
C SER A 100 1.63 30.67 4.19
N LYS A 101 1.83 30.55 2.87
CA LYS A 101 1.33 29.41 2.07
C LYS A 101 1.69 28.05 2.69
N ASN A 102 2.92 27.90 3.21
CA ASN A 102 3.38 26.66 3.83
C ASN A 102 2.67 26.35 5.16
N ARG A 103 2.42 27.37 6.00
CA ARG A 103 1.65 27.17 7.24
C ARG A 103 0.21 26.79 6.95
N VAL A 104 -0.41 27.40 5.94
CA VAL A 104 -1.77 27.05 5.51
C VAL A 104 -1.81 25.63 4.94
N LEU A 105 -0.85 25.27 4.09
CA LEU A 105 -0.78 23.94 3.48
C LEU A 105 -0.57 22.84 4.52
N TYR A 106 0.51 22.87 5.29
CA TYR A 106 0.85 21.80 6.22
C TYR A 106 0.08 21.86 7.55
N GLY A 107 -0.33 23.05 7.98
CA GLY A 107 -1.03 23.24 9.25
C GLY A 107 -2.55 23.06 9.16
N HIS A 108 -3.17 23.41 8.04
CA HIS A 108 -4.62 23.38 7.89
C HIS A 108 -5.09 22.40 6.81
N VAL A 109 -4.58 22.53 5.58
CA VAL A 109 -5.05 21.71 4.44
C VAL A 109 -4.62 20.25 4.58
N PHE A 110 -3.35 19.99 4.87
CA PHE A 110 -2.76 18.65 4.93
C PHE A 110 -3.47 17.76 5.94
N ARG A 111 -3.67 18.25 7.17
CA ARG A 111 -4.33 17.47 8.24
C ARG A 111 -5.73 17.04 7.84
N ASN A 112 -6.53 17.93 7.25
CA ASN A 112 -7.89 17.62 6.81
C ASN A 112 -7.91 16.73 5.57
N ALA A 113 -7.08 17.01 4.57
CA ALA A 113 -7.04 16.24 3.33
C ALA A 113 -6.56 14.80 3.54
N MET A 114 -5.66 14.57 4.53
CA MET A 114 -5.15 13.25 4.85
C MET A 114 -6.17 12.34 5.53
N LEU A 115 -7.25 12.87 6.12
CA LEU A 115 -8.26 12.06 6.81
C LEU A 115 -8.89 11.03 5.86
N ILE A 116 -9.20 11.41 4.61
CA ILE A 116 -9.77 10.49 3.61
C ILE A 116 -8.79 9.33 3.30
N ILE A 117 -7.49 9.63 3.26
CA ILE A 117 -6.46 8.63 2.96
C ILE A 117 -6.28 7.67 4.13
N ILE A 118 -6.23 8.20 5.36
CA ILE A 118 -6.15 7.40 6.59
C ILE A 118 -7.39 6.51 6.70
N ALA A 119 -8.57 7.02 6.30
CA ALA A 119 -9.81 6.26 6.28
C ALA A 119 -9.82 5.08 5.33
N GLY A 120 -9.26 5.26 4.15
CA GLY A 120 -9.16 4.22 3.15
C GLY A 120 -8.08 3.18 3.45
N PHE A 121 -7.15 3.46 4.37
CA PHE A 121 -5.98 2.60 4.59
C PHE A 121 -6.33 1.18 5.05
N PRO A 122 -7.23 0.96 6.05
CA PRO A 122 -7.53 -0.40 6.51
C PRO A 122 -8.14 -1.28 5.42
N SER A 123 -9.07 -0.75 4.63
CA SER A 123 -9.71 -1.50 3.55
C SER A 123 -8.73 -1.77 2.40
N ALA A 124 -7.91 -0.78 2.03
CA ALA A 124 -6.86 -0.96 1.03
C ALA A 124 -5.81 -2.00 1.47
N PHE A 125 -5.43 -1.97 2.74
CA PHE A 125 -4.46 -2.90 3.33
C PHE A 125 -4.97 -4.34 3.33
N ILE A 126 -6.22 -4.59 3.71
CA ILE A 126 -6.78 -5.95 3.60
C ILE A 126 -6.93 -6.34 2.13
N GLY A 127 -7.46 -5.44 1.29
CA GLY A 127 -7.72 -5.69 -0.13
C GLY A 127 -6.47 -6.09 -0.92
N MET A 128 -5.28 -5.63 -0.51
CA MET A 128 -4.02 -5.96 -1.18
C MET A 128 -3.70 -7.45 -1.12
N PHE A 129 -4.03 -8.15 -0.02
CA PHE A 129 -3.78 -9.58 0.16
C PHE A 129 -4.63 -10.44 -0.78
N PHE A 130 -5.84 -10.00 -1.12
CA PHE A 130 -6.77 -10.75 -1.97
C PHE A 130 -6.66 -10.42 -3.45
N THR A 131 -6.33 -9.17 -3.81
CA THR A 131 -6.47 -8.69 -5.19
C THR A 131 -5.15 -8.69 -5.96
N GLY A 132 -4.05 -8.32 -5.29
CA GLY A 132 -2.75 -8.12 -5.94
C GLY A 132 -1.67 -9.09 -5.49
N SER A 133 -1.72 -9.54 -4.22
CA SER A 133 -0.66 -10.36 -3.63
C SER A 133 -0.51 -11.71 -4.35
N LEU A 134 -1.62 -12.41 -4.65
CA LEU A 134 -1.55 -13.74 -5.25
C LEU A 134 -0.79 -13.78 -6.60
N LEU A 135 -1.13 -12.90 -7.54
CA LEU A 135 -0.47 -12.92 -8.85
C LEU A 135 1.00 -12.54 -8.73
N ILE A 136 1.33 -11.59 -7.86
CA ILE A 136 2.72 -11.19 -7.59
C ILE A 136 3.49 -12.34 -6.93
N GLU A 137 2.88 -13.03 -5.96
CA GLU A 137 3.44 -14.21 -5.29
C GLU A 137 3.73 -15.32 -6.29
N VAL A 138 2.78 -15.65 -7.18
CA VAL A 138 2.99 -16.66 -8.23
C VAL A 138 4.11 -16.25 -9.19
N ILE A 139 4.11 -15.00 -9.66
CA ILE A 139 5.10 -14.50 -10.63
C ILE A 139 6.53 -14.55 -10.07
N PHE A 140 6.71 -14.17 -8.80
CA PHE A 140 8.02 -14.19 -8.14
C PHE A 140 8.31 -15.49 -7.38
N SER A 141 7.45 -16.50 -7.48
CA SER A 141 7.54 -17.77 -6.74
C SER A 141 7.74 -17.57 -5.24
N LEU A 142 6.83 -16.81 -4.62
CA LEU A 142 6.83 -16.52 -3.19
C LEU A 142 5.72 -17.33 -2.50
N ASP A 143 6.06 -17.94 -1.37
CA ASP A 143 5.12 -18.68 -0.52
C ASP A 143 4.37 -17.71 0.41
N GLY A 144 3.51 -16.88 -0.18
CA GLY A 144 2.75 -15.88 0.55
C GLY A 144 1.37 -16.36 1.02
N LEU A 145 0.72 -15.50 1.81
CA LEU A 145 -0.60 -15.81 2.37
C LEU A 145 -1.70 -15.79 1.29
N GLY A 146 -1.54 -15.02 0.21
CA GLY A 146 -2.49 -15.00 -0.90
C GLY A 146 -2.53 -16.33 -1.63
N LEU A 147 -1.36 -16.85 -1.99
CA LEU A 147 -1.17 -18.16 -2.61
C LEU A 147 -1.68 -19.28 -1.69
N LEU A 148 -1.30 -19.27 -0.42
CA LEU A 148 -1.76 -20.26 0.57
C LEU A 148 -3.30 -20.31 0.66
N SER A 149 -3.96 -19.15 0.78
CA SER A 149 -5.42 -19.08 0.85
C SER A 149 -6.09 -19.60 -0.43
N PHE A 150 -5.50 -19.34 -1.60
CA PHE A 150 -6.02 -19.82 -2.87
C PHE A 150 -5.86 -21.33 -3.03
N GLU A 151 -4.68 -21.87 -2.75
CA GLU A 151 -4.42 -23.31 -2.83
C GLU A 151 -5.30 -24.08 -1.85
N ALA A 152 -5.47 -23.58 -0.62
CA ALA A 152 -6.38 -24.15 0.37
C ALA A 152 -7.83 -24.17 -0.13
N ALA A 153 -8.29 -23.10 -0.79
CA ALA A 153 -9.63 -23.04 -1.35
C ALA A 153 -9.84 -24.07 -2.49
N ILE A 154 -8.86 -24.21 -3.39
CA ILE A 154 -8.90 -25.19 -4.49
C ILE A 154 -8.87 -26.62 -3.96
N ASN A 155 -8.00 -26.89 -2.98
CA ASN A 155 -7.84 -28.21 -2.36
C ASN A 155 -8.94 -28.53 -1.33
N ARG A 156 -9.87 -27.60 -1.09
CA ARG A 156 -10.94 -27.72 -0.08
C ARG A 156 -10.40 -27.99 1.33
N ASP A 157 -9.25 -27.41 1.65
CA ASP A 157 -8.69 -27.40 3.00
C ASP A 157 -9.43 -26.36 3.86
N TYR A 158 -10.62 -26.74 4.32
CA TYR A 158 -11.47 -25.86 5.11
C TYR A 158 -10.79 -25.32 6.38
N PRO A 159 -10.01 -26.11 7.15
CA PRO A 159 -9.25 -25.58 8.28
C PRO A 159 -8.34 -24.41 7.90
N VAL A 160 -7.55 -24.52 6.82
CA VAL A 160 -6.65 -23.45 6.38
C VAL A 160 -7.42 -22.27 5.82
N VAL A 161 -8.50 -22.50 5.07
CA VAL A 161 -9.37 -21.42 4.57
C VAL A 161 -9.97 -20.62 5.73
N PHE A 162 -10.55 -21.28 6.74
CA PHE A 162 -11.12 -20.58 7.89
C PHE A 162 -10.05 -19.91 8.75
N GLY A 163 -8.88 -20.55 8.92
CA GLY A 163 -7.75 -19.96 9.65
C GLY A 163 -7.23 -18.67 8.99
N THR A 164 -7.05 -18.69 7.66
CA THR A 164 -6.59 -17.51 6.91
C THR A 164 -7.64 -16.41 6.90
N LEU A 165 -8.93 -16.72 6.71
CA LEU A 165 -10.03 -15.75 6.82
C LEU A 165 -10.11 -15.11 8.21
N PHE A 166 -9.97 -15.90 9.28
CA PHE A 166 -9.95 -15.41 10.64
C PHE A 166 -8.77 -14.45 10.87
N LEU A 167 -7.56 -14.85 10.46
CA LEU A 167 -6.36 -14.03 10.62
C LEU A 167 -6.46 -12.71 9.85
N PHE A 168 -6.91 -12.72 8.59
CA PHE A 168 -7.10 -11.50 7.81
C PHE A 168 -8.15 -10.57 8.40
N THR A 169 -9.25 -11.13 8.94
CA THR A 169 -10.29 -10.35 9.61
C THR A 169 -9.75 -9.71 10.89
N LEU A 170 -9.00 -10.47 11.70
CA LEU A 170 -8.39 -9.98 12.93
C LEU A 170 -7.36 -8.87 12.64
N LEU A 171 -6.45 -9.10 11.70
CA LEU A 171 -5.48 -8.08 11.26
C LEU A 171 -6.18 -6.85 10.71
N GLY A 172 -7.22 -7.04 9.91
CA GLY A 172 -8.05 -5.97 9.40
C GLY A 172 -8.68 -5.10 10.48
N LEU A 173 -9.20 -5.74 11.53
CA LEU A 173 -9.77 -5.05 12.69
C LEU A 173 -8.70 -4.28 13.47
N VAL A 174 -7.51 -4.87 13.67
CA VAL A 174 -6.38 -4.20 14.32
C VAL A 174 -5.94 -2.97 13.52
N VAL A 175 -5.77 -3.10 12.21
CA VAL A 175 -5.40 -1.97 11.34
C VAL A 175 -6.48 -0.91 11.32
N LYS A 176 -7.76 -1.31 11.34
CA LYS A 176 -8.88 -0.37 11.46
C LYS A 176 -8.82 0.40 12.78
N LEU A 177 -8.59 -0.28 13.90
CA LEU A 177 -8.45 0.36 15.21
C LEU A 177 -7.26 1.34 15.24
N ILE A 178 -6.12 0.95 14.64
CA ILE A 178 -4.97 1.85 14.48
C ILE A 178 -5.34 3.08 13.65
N GLY A 179 -6.12 2.91 12.57
CA GLY A 179 -6.65 4.00 11.77
C GLY A 179 -7.55 4.93 12.59
N ASP A 180 -8.45 4.35 13.39
CA ASP A 180 -9.36 5.09 14.27
C ASP A 180 -8.60 5.93 15.30
N LEU A 181 -7.54 5.36 15.91
CA LEU A 181 -6.63 6.09 16.81
C LEU A 181 -5.78 7.14 16.07
N THR A 182 -5.41 6.88 14.82
CA THR A 182 -4.62 7.85 14.02
C THR A 182 -5.46 9.08 13.70
N TYR A 183 -6.78 8.95 13.53
CA TYR A 183 -7.64 10.13 13.33
C TYR A 183 -7.58 11.10 14.49
N THR A 184 -7.67 10.62 15.73
CA THR A 184 -7.66 11.50 16.91
C THR A 184 -6.31 12.18 17.10
N LEU A 185 -5.21 11.53 16.67
CA LEU A 185 -3.89 12.15 16.64
C LEU A 185 -3.76 13.23 15.55
N VAL A 186 -4.36 13.02 14.37
CA VAL A 186 -4.28 13.95 13.23
C VAL A 186 -5.23 15.14 13.40
N ASP A 187 -6.45 14.87 13.87
CA ASP A 187 -7.44 15.88 14.24
C ASP A 187 -8.03 15.58 15.63
N PRO A 188 -7.47 16.19 16.70
CA PRO A 188 -7.94 16.00 18.07
C PRO A 188 -9.32 16.64 18.34
N ARG A 189 -9.96 17.27 17.35
CA ARG A 189 -11.35 17.73 17.43
C ARG A 189 -12.34 16.62 17.12
N ILE A 190 -11.88 15.51 16.56
CA ILE A 190 -12.69 14.32 16.33
C ILE A 190 -12.82 13.62 17.68
N ASP A 191 -13.88 13.97 18.40
CA ASP A 191 -14.24 13.35 19.66
C ASP A 191 -15.28 12.24 19.42
N PHE A 192 -14.95 11.02 19.84
CA PHE A 192 -15.86 9.87 19.74
C PHE A 192 -17.04 9.97 20.71
N GLU A 193 -17.02 10.90 21.67
CA GLU A 193 -18.11 11.12 22.61
C GLU A 193 -19.34 11.81 22.00
N SER A 194 -19.20 12.52 20.88
CA SER A 194 -20.29 13.38 20.33
C SER A 194 -21.37 12.66 19.51
N ARG A 195 -21.44 11.31 19.58
CA ARG A 195 -22.40 10.50 18.82
C ARG A 195 -23.69 10.17 19.57
N GLU A 196 -24.23 11.11 20.35
CA GLU A 196 -25.65 11.08 20.75
C GLU A 196 -26.19 12.52 20.85
N ALA A 197 -26.94 12.95 19.83
CA ALA A 197 -27.98 13.98 19.90
C ALA A 197 -28.91 13.86 18.69
#